data_AF-A0A963IP33-F1
#
_entry.id   AF-A0A963IP33-F1
#
_cell.length_a   1.000
_cell.length_b   1.000
_cell.length_c   1.000
_cell.angle_alpha   90.00
_cell.angle_beta   90.00
_cell.angle_gamma   90.00
#
_symmetry.space_group_name_H-M   'P 1'
#
loop_
_entity.id
_entity.type
_entity.pdbx_description
1 polymer ?
#
loop_
_entity_poly.entity_id
_entity_poly.type
_entity_poly.pdbx_seq_one_letter_code
_entity_poly.pdbx_strand_id
1 'polypeptide(L)'
;MAYSVLIAGLLVFLAAHSVRIVADEWRTRTIARIGAQAWKGAFSLLSIAGFLLIVWGFSLARSEPVPLWSPPPALRHLASLLILPAF
;
A
#
# COMPACT_ATOMS: atom_id res chain seq x y z
N MET A 1 6.31 -2.09 18.10
CA MET A 1 7.21 -1.64 17.00
C MET A 1 6.87 -2.27 15.65
N ALA A 2 6.43 -3.53 15.58
CA ALA A 2 6.15 -4.22 14.30
C ALA A 2 5.20 -3.46 13.36
N TYR A 3 4.09 -2.92 13.89
CA TYR A 3 3.11 -2.15 13.09
C TYR A 3 3.66 -0.81 12.57
N SER A 4 4.63 -0.21 13.26
CA SER A 4 5.18 1.10 12.89
C SER A 4 5.86 1.07 11.51
N VAL A 5 6.57 -0.02 11.20
CA VAL A 5 7.22 -0.22 9.89
C VAL A 5 6.18 -0.39 8.79
N LEU A 6 5.14 -1.19 9.04
CA LEU A 6 4.04 -1.40 8.09
C LEU A 6 3.29 -0.09 7.81
N ILE A 7 2.93 0.66 8.87
CA ILE A 7 2.24 1.94 8.75
C ILE A 7 3.10 2.95 7.97
N ALA A 8 4.41 3.04 8.27
CA ALA A 8 5.31 3.90 7.52
C ALA A 8 5.38 3.51 6.03
N GLY A 9 5.47 2.22 5.72
CA GLY A 9 5.45 1.72 4.35
C GLY A 9 4.15 2.10 3.61
N LEU A 10 3.00 1.93 4.26
CA LEU A 10 1.70 2.32 3.73
C LEU A 10 1.62 3.83 3.49
N LEU A 11 2.05 4.65 4.45
CA LEU A 11 2.05 6.11 4.30
C LEU A 11 2.91 6.55 3.11
N VAL A 12 4.14 6.02 2.98
CA VAL A 12 5.04 6.36 1.86
C VAL A 12 4.43 5.92 0.52
N PHE A 13 3.98 4.67 0.44
CA PHE A 13 3.45 4.10 -0.80
C PHE A 13 2.17 4.83 -1.25
N LEU A 14 1.20 4.99 -0.34
CA LEU A 14 -0.07 5.63 -0.63
C LEU A 14 0.10 7.13 -0.91
N ALA A 15 0.97 7.83 -0.16
CA ALA A 15 1.23 9.25 -0.43
C ALA A 15 1.81 9.44 -1.84
N ALA A 16 2.80 8.63 -2.24
CA ALA A 16 3.36 8.69 -3.59
C ALA A 16 2.28 8.49 -4.66
N HIS A 17 1.44 7.45 -4.53
CA HIS A 17 0.40 7.15 -5.51
C HIS A 17 -0.76 8.17 -5.51
N SER A 18 -1.02 8.81 -4.38
CA SER A 18 -2.11 9.77 -4.24
C SER A 18 -1.78 11.17 -4.77
N VAL A 19 -0.52 11.46 -5.10
CA VAL A 19 -0.10 12.79 -5.59
C VAL A 19 -0.99 13.31 -6.73
N ARG A 20 -1.37 12.45 -7.68
CA ARG A 20 -2.24 12.86 -8.81
C ARG A 20 -3.67 13.20 -8.39
N ILE A 21 -4.11 12.71 -7.24
CA ILE A 21 -5.46 12.93 -6.72
C ILE A 21 -5.47 14.22 -5.88
N VAL A 22 -4.47 14.39 -5.01
CA VAL A 22 -4.48 15.47 -4.00
C VAL A 22 -3.61 16.68 -4.38
N ALA A 23 -2.70 16.55 -5.35
CA ALA A 23 -1.68 17.55 -5.63
C ALA A 23 -1.24 17.55 -7.12
N ASP A 24 -2.18 17.45 -8.06
CA ASP A 24 -1.84 17.35 -9.48
C ASP A 24 -1.19 18.62 -10.06
N GLU A 25 -1.56 19.83 -9.62
CA GLU A 25 -0.87 21.05 -10.07
C GLU A 25 0.58 21.10 -9.57
N TRP A 26 0.85 20.61 -8.35
CA TRP A 26 2.22 20.52 -7.83
C TRP A 26 3.04 19.51 -8.65
N ARG A 27 2.48 18.33 -8.93
CA ARG A 27 3.11 17.33 -9.80
C ARG A 27 3.43 17.91 -11.17
N THR A 28 2.47 18.57 -11.81
CA THR A 28 2.63 19.15 -13.15
C THR A 28 3.74 20.20 -13.17
N ARG A 29 3.75 21.13 -12.21
CA ARG A 29 4.82 22.12 -12.06
C ARG A 29 6.18 21.48 -11.78
N THR A 30 6.22 20.41 -10.99
CA THR A 30 7.46 19.70 -10.68
C THR A 30 8.00 18.99 -11.93
N ILE A 31 7.16 18.29 -12.69
CA ILE A 31 7.54 17.67 -13.97
C ILE A 31 8.09 18.71 -14.95
N ALA A 32 7.48 19.89 -15.04
CA ALA A 32 7.99 20.98 -15.88
C ALA A 32 9.38 21.49 -15.43
N ARG A 33 9.70 21.41 -14.13
CA ARG A 33 10.99 21.85 -13.56
C ARG A 33 12.10 20.81 -13.70
N ILE A 34 11.82 19.54 -13.37
CA ILE A 34 12.84 18.48 -13.30
C ILE A 34 12.80 17.50 -14.48
N GLY A 35 11.79 17.61 -15.34
CA GLY A 35 11.56 16.71 -16.47
C GLY A 35 10.83 15.42 -16.09
N ALA A 36 10.20 14.81 -17.10
CA ALA A 36 9.37 13.62 -16.92
C ALA A 36 10.15 12.40 -16.41
N GLN A 37 11.40 12.22 -16.85
CA GLN A 37 12.19 11.05 -16.48
C GLN A 37 12.69 11.11 -15.04
N ALA A 38 13.15 12.28 -14.58
CA ALA A 38 13.53 12.46 -13.18
C ALA A 38 12.34 12.29 -12.24
N TRP A 39 11.18 12.86 -12.60
CA TRP A 39 9.94 12.65 -11.84
C TRP A 39 9.55 11.18 -11.74
N LYS A 40 9.53 10.46 -12.87
CA LYS A 40 9.22 9.02 -12.89
C LYS A 40 10.24 8.21 -12.08
N GLY A 41 11.53 8.53 -12.16
CA GLY A 41 12.57 7.90 -11.37
C GLY A 41 12.32 8.06 -9.87
N ALA A 42 12.12 9.29 -9.41
CA ALA A 42 11.82 9.58 -8.01
C ALA A 42 10.53 8.90 -7.53
N PHE A 43 9.46 8.96 -8.34
CA PHE A 43 8.19 8.29 -8.06
C PHE A 43 8.38 6.77 -7.90
N SER A 44 9.10 6.14 -8.83
CA SER A 44 9.38 4.70 -8.79
C SER A 44 10.22 4.31 -7.58
N LEU A 45 11.26 5.08 -7.25
CA LEU A 45 12.09 4.82 -6.08
C LEU A 45 11.29 4.92 -4.77
N LEU A 46 10.47 5.98 -4.60
CA LEU A 46 9.59 6.10 -3.44
C LEU A 46 8.59 4.94 -3.36
N SER A 47 8.00 4.57 -4.50
CA SER A 47 7.02 3.49 -4.58
C SER A 47 7.64 2.14 -4.21
N ILE A 48 8.83 1.83 -4.72
CA ILE A 48 9.57 0.60 -4.40
C ILE A 48 9.96 0.60 -2.92
N ALA A 49 10.48 1.71 -2.40
CA ALA A 49 10.85 1.81 -0.98
C ALA A 49 9.63 1.59 -0.07
N GLY A 50 8.50 2.25 -0.36
CA GLY A 50 7.24 2.04 0.38
C GLY A 50 6.75 0.59 0.29
N PHE A 51 6.82 -0.02 -0.90
CA PHE A 51 6.43 -1.42 -1.09
C PHE A 51 7.32 -2.40 -0.32
N LEU A 52 8.64 -2.22 -0.33
CA LEU A 52 9.57 -3.05 0.45
C LEU A 52 9.32 -2.92 1.96
N LEU A 53 9.03 -1.71 2.43
CA LEU A 53 8.63 -1.47 3.83
C LEU A 53 7.31 -2.15 4.17
N ILE A 54 6.34 -2.20 3.26
CA ILE A 54 5.08 -2.95 3.47
C ILE A 54 5.38 -4.44 3.58
N VAL A 55 6.17 -5.02 2.68
CA VAL A 55 6.51 -6.45 2.70
C VAL A 55 7.23 -6.83 4.00
N TRP A 56 8.25 -6.05 4.39
CA TRP A 56 8.97 -6.29 5.63
C TRP A 56 8.07 -6.04 6.85
N GLY A 57 7.39 -4.91 6.92
CA GLY A 57 6.49 -4.56 8.01
C GLY A 57 5.39 -5.61 8.22
N PHE A 58 4.84 -6.17 7.15
CA PHE A 58 3.89 -7.28 7.23
C PHE A 58 4.54 -8.57 7.76
N SER A 59 5.76 -8.89 7.33
CA SER A 59 6.51 -10.04 7.87
C SER A 59 6.75 -9.92 9.38
N LEU A 60 6.99 -8.71 9.88
CA LEU A 60 7.10 -8.44 11.33
C LEU A 60 5.74 -8.48 12.03
N ALA A 61 4.70 -7.89 11.44
CA ALA A 61 3.39 -7.82 12.05
C ALA A 61 2.72 -9.21 12.16
N ARG A 62 2.99 -10.10 11.20
CA ARG A 62 2.39 -11.45 11.18
C ARG A 62 3.02 -12.43 12.18
N SER A 63 4.20 -12.13 12.73
CA SER A 63 4.83 -13.00 13.73
C SER A 63 4.17 -12.86 15.12
N GLU A 64 3.42 -11.78 15.34
CA GLU A 64 2.65 -11.54 16.57
C GLU A 64 1.18 -11.25 16.21
N PRO A 65 0.43 -12.27 15.75
CA PRO A 65 -0.93 -12.08 15.28
C PRO A 65 -1.86 -11.71 16.44
N VAL A 66 -2.59 -10.60 16.28
CA VAL A 66 -3.70 -10.24 17.17
C VAL A 66 -4.98 -10.89 16.63
N PRO A 67 -5.62 -11.81 17.37
CA PRO A 67 -6.88 -12.40 16.95
C PRO A 67 -7.99 -11.35 17.01
N LEU A 68 -8.38 -10.81 15.85
CA LEU A 68 -9.42 -9.78 15.74
C LEU A 68 -10.83 -10.38 15.66
N TRP A 69 -10.97 -11.56 15.05
CA TRP A 69 -12.26 -12.21 14.80
C TRP A 69 -12.07 -13.70 14.56
N SER A 70 -13.00 -14.52 15.06
CA SER A 70 -13.10 -15.95 14.75
C SER A 70 -14.37 -16.19 13.93
N PRO A 71 -14.26 -16.51 12.62
CA PRO A 71 -15.44 -16.65 11.78
C PRO A 71 -16.26 -17.89 12.15
N PRO A 72 -17.60 -17.76 12.25
CA PRO A 72 -18.49 -18.91 12.41
C PRO A 72 -18.25 -19.94 11.28
N PRO A 73 -18.09 -21.24 11.61
CA PRO A 73 -17.78 -22.27 10.60
C PRO A 73 -18.77 -22.33 9.43
N ALA A 74 -20.06 -22.14 9.70
CA ALA A 74 -21.13 -22.17 8.68
C ALA A 74 -20.97 -21.08 7.59
N LEU A 75 -20.39 -19.92 7.94
CA LEU A 75 -20.24 -18.80 7.02
C LEU A 75 -19.11 -19.01 6.00
N ARG A 76 -18.24 -20.03 6.18
CA ARG A 76 -17.16 -20.33 5.23
C ARG A 76 -17.70 -20.70 3.85
N HIS A 77 -18.78 -21.47 3.79
CA HIS A 77 -19.40 -21.88 2.52
C HIS A 77 -20.06 -20.70 1.80
N LEU A 78 -20.75 -19.84 2.55
CA LEU A 78 -21.34 -18.62 2.01
C LEU A 78 -20.26 -17.69 1.46
N ALA A 79 -19.15 -17.49 2.20
CA ALA A 79 -18.03 -16.69 1.73
C ALA A 79 -17.43 -17.24 0.42
N SER A 80 -17.24 -18.56 0.31
CA SER A 80 -16.77 -19.18 -0.94
C SER A 80 -17.73 -18.96 -2.11
N LEU A 81 -19.05 -19.13 -1.89
CA LEU A 81 -20.07 -18.90 -2.91
C LEU A 81 -20.07 -17.44 -3.40
N LEU A 82 -19.97 -16.48 -2.48
CA LEU A 82 -19.96 -15.06 -2.80
C LEU A 82 -18.69 -14.61 -3.53
N ILE A 83 -17.58 -15.34 -3.37
CA ILE A 83 -16.29 -15.05 -4.02
C ILE A 83 -16.22 -15.58 -5.47
N LEU A 84 -17.02 -16.59 -5.84
CA LEU A 84 -17.01 -17.18 -7.19
C LEU A 84 -17.06 -16.15 -8.35
N PRO A 85 -17.87 -15.08 -8.33
CA PRO A 85 -17.91 -14.09 -9.41
C PRO A 85 -16.72 -13.12 -9.44
N ALA A 86 -15.80 -13.19 -8.48
CA ALA A 86 -14.63 -12.29 -8.42
C ALA A 86 -13.45 -12.76 -9.31
N PHE A 87 -13.58 -13.93 -9.94
CA PHE A 87 -12.59 -14.56 -10.83
C PHE A 87 -13.27 -14.96 -12.14
#